data_AF-A0A178AGR3-F1
#
_entry.id   AF-A0A178AGR3-F1
#
_cell.length_a   1.000
_cell.length_b   1.000
_cell.length_c   1.000
_cell.angle_alpha   90.00
_cell.angle_beta   90.00
_cell.angle_gamma   90.00
#
_symmetry.space_group_name_H-M   'P 1'
#
loop_
_entity.id
_entity.type
_entity.pdbx_description
1 polymer ?
#
loop_
_entity_poly.entity_id
_entity_poly.type
_entity_poly.pdbx_seq_one_letter_code
_entity_poly.pdbx_strand_id
1 'polypeptide(L)' 'AKSRTIMVRLISMAMTGYYRTMQRPRAHQPLSMLKYDPIVRKQVLFLEAKRGKK' A
#
# COMPACT_ATOMS: atom_id res chain seq x y z
N ALA A 1 20.12 -9.58 -12.03
CA ALA A 1 18.89 -8.95 -12.58
C ALA A 1 17.94 -8.57 -11.45
N LYS A 2 17.13 -7.50 -11.59
CA LYS A 2 16.15 -7.08 -10.55
C LYS A 2 14.83 -7.85 -10.73
N SER A 3 14.17 -8.23 -9.63
CA SER A 3 12.88 -8.94 -9.67
C SER A 3 11.78 -8.12 -10.37
N ARG A 4 10.94 -8.82 -11.15
CA ARG A 4 9.80 -8.26 -11.91
C ARG A 4 8.70 -7.70 -10.99
N THR A 5 8.47 -8.36 -9.86
CA THR A 5 7.51 -7.96 -8.83
C THR A 5 8.22 -7.32 -7.64
N ILE A 6 7.52 -6.42 -6.98
CA ILE A 6 7.95 -5.78 -5.74
C ILE A 6 6.85 -5.90 -4.69
N MET A 7 7.25 -6.13 -3.45
CA MET A 7 6.36 -6.02 -2.30
C MET A 7 6.27 -4.56 -1.86
N VAL A 8 5.05 -4.08 -1.73
CA VAL A 8 4.72 -2.70 -1.35
C VAL A 8 3.83 -2.69 -0.12
N ARG A 9 3.89 -1.59 0.64
CA ARG A 9 3.02 -1.34 1.78
C ARG A 9 1.95 -0.35 1.36
N LEU A 10 0.70 -0.71 1.56
CA LEU A 10 -0.48 0.14 1.39
C LEU A 10 -0.84 0.71 2.76
N ILE A 11 -0.74 2.02 2.92
CA ILE A 11 -1.00 2.72 4.18
C ILE A 11 -2.44 3.23 4.18
N SER A 12 -3.15 3.01 5.30
CA SER A 12 -4.49 3.54 5.52
C SER A 12 -4.49 5.07 5.59
N MET A 13 -5.39 5.71 4.85
CA MET A 13 -5.55 7.17 4.87
C MET A 13 -6.30 7.69 6.10
N ALA A 14 -6.81 6.81 6.96
CA ALA A 14 -7.40 7.21 8.23
C ALA A 14 -6.36 7.52 9.33
N MET A 15 -5.08 7.64 8.98
CA MET A 15 -3.98 7.98 9.90
C MET A 15 -3.85 7.06 11.13
N THR A 16 -4.33 5.82 11.03
CA THR A 16 -4.29 4.82 12.11
C THR A 16 -2.96 4.08 12.22
N GLY A 17 -2.06 4.25 11.25
CA GLY A 17 -0.82 3.48 11.14
C GLY A 17 -1.00 2.06 10.62
N TYR A 18 -2.24 1.60 10.39
CA TYR A 18 -2.50 0.30 9.78
C TYR A 18 -2.05 0.26 8.32
N TYR A 19 -1.39 -0.84 7.93
CA TYR A 19 -0.96 -1.07 6.56
C TYR A 19 -1.18 -2.51 6.15
N ARG A 20 -1.31 -2.73 4.84
CA ARG A 20 -1.30 -4.06 4.24
C ARG A 20 -0.13 -4.21 3.27
N THR A 21 0.44 -5.41 3.22
CA THR A 21 1.45 -5.76 2.22
C THR A 21 0.78 -6.35 1.00
N MET A 22 1.14 -5.86 -0.19
CA MET A 22 0.72 -6.43 -1.46
C MET A 22 1.89 -6.51 -2.43
N GLN A 23 1.77 -7.38 -3.43
CA GLN A 23 2.75 -7.49 -4.49
C GLN A 23 2.24 -6.81 -5.75
N ARG A 24 3.12 -6.08 -6.44
CA ARG A 24 2.81 -5.50 -7.76
C ARG A 24 3.99 -5.63 -8.72
N PRO A 25 3.74 -5.63 -10.04
CA PRO A 25 4.80 -5.46 -11.03
C PRO A 25 5.48 -4.10 -10.87
N ARG A 26 6.82 -4.05 -11.04
CA ARG A 26 7.61 -2.82 -10.90
C ARG A 26 7.23 -1.74 -11.92
N ALA A 27 6.84 -2.14 -13.13
CA ALA A 27 6.45 -1.24 -14.21
C ALA A 27 5.05 -0.62 -14.04
N HIS A 28 4.25 -1.15 -13.10
CA HIS A 28 2.89 -0.64 -12.86
C HIS A 28 2.91 0.69 -12.08
N GLN A 29 1.83 1.45 -12.17
CA GLN A 29 1.62 2.65 -11.36
C GLN A 29 1.42 2.28 -9.87
N PRO A 30 1.64 3.23 -8.93
CA PRO A 30 1.39 3.00 -7.51
C PRO A 30 -0.06 2.57 -7.25
N LEU A 31 -0.25 1.68 -6.28
CA LEU A 31 -1.57 1.15 -5.98
C LEU A 31 -2.39 2.08 -5.07
N SER A 32 -3.68 2.22 -5.40
CA SER A 32 -4.70 2.84 -4.55
C SER A 32 -5.92 1.92 -4.47
N MET A 33 -6.37 1.58 -3.26
CA MET A 33 -7.47 0.62 -3.05
C MET A 33 -8.34 0.98 -1.86
N LEU A 34 -9.65 0.73 -1.98
CA LEU A 34 -10.57 0.74 -0.83
C LEU A 34 -10.50 -0.61 -0.11
N LYS A 35 -10.12 -0.59 1.18
CA LYS A 35 -10.03 -1.79 2.03
C LYS A 35 -10.52 -1.48 3.43
N TYR A 36 -10.85 -2.53 4.18
CA TYR A 36 -11.26 -2.40 5.58
C TYR A 36 -10.04 -2.12 6.47
N ASP A 37 -10.14 -1.05 7.25
CA ASP A 37 -9.21 -0.75 8.34
C ASP A 37 -9.83 -1.27 9.67
N PRO A 38 -9.20 -2.26 10.34
CA PRO A 38 -9.73 -2.84 11.57
C PRO A 38 -9.72 -1.86 12.76
N ILE A 39 -8.93 -0.79 12.70
CA ILE A 39 -8.83 0.20 13.77
C ILE A 39 -10.04 1.14 13.72
N VAL A 40 -10.38 1.67 12.54
CA VAL A 40 -11.56 2.53 12.35
C VAL A 40 -12.85 1.73 12.19
N ARG A 41 -12.74 0.45 11.84
CA ARG A 41 -13.86 -0.45 11.52
C ARG A 41 -14.69 0.01 10.33
N LYS A 42 -14.04 0.58 9.32
CA LYS A 42 -14.67 1.11 8.11
C LYS A 42 -13.84 0.79 6.87
N GLN A 43 -14.46 0.87 5.69
CA GLN A 43 -13.72 0.88 4.43
C GLN A 43 -13.08 2.25 4.23
N VAL A 44 -11.76 2.25 4.05
CA VAL A 44 -10.93 3.44 3.90
C VAL A 44 -10.08 3.29 2.65
N LEU A 45 -9.66 4.41 2.06
CA LEU A 45 -8.68 4.43 0.99
C LEU A 45 -7.29 4.08 1.54
N PHE A 46 -6.61 3.17 0.87
CA PHE A 46 -5.22 2.81 1.12
C PHE A 46 -4.36 3.24 -0.05
N LEU A 47 -3.23 3.90 0.22
CA LEU A 47 -2.28 4.34 -0.79
C LEU A 47 -0.92 3.68 -0.60
N GLU A 48 -0.25 3.38 -1.71
CA GLU A 48 1.09 2.81 -1.69
C GLU A 48 2.11 3.78 -1.05
N ALA A 49 2.85 3.27 -0.07
CA ALA A 49 3.98 3.96 0.52
C ALA A 49 5.08 4.15 -0.52
N LYS A 50 5.44 5.41 -0.78
CA LYS A 50 6.57 5.74 -1.64
C LYS A 50 7.85 5.19 -0.99
N ARG A 51 8.57 4.31 -1.70
CA ARG A 51 9.95 3.97 -1.30
C ARG A 51 10.79 5.24 -1.43
N GLY A 52 11.20 5.80 -0.30
CA GLY A 52 12.18 6.89 -0.30
C GLY A 52 13.48 6.43 -0.94
N LYS A 53 14.06 7.25 -1.83
CA LYS A 53 15.48 7.14 -2.16
C LYS A 53 16.23 7.67 -0.94
N LYS A 54 16.80 6.77 -0.12
CA LYS A 54 18.02 7.11 0.62
C LYS A 54 19.19 6.84 -0.30
#